data_AF-V5ZAX6-F1
#
_entry.id   AF-V5ZAX6-F1
#
_cell.length_a   1.000
_cell.length_b   1.000
_cell.length_c   1.000
_cell.angle_alpha   90.00
_cell.angle_beta   90.00
_cell.angle_gamma   90.00
#
_symmetry.space_group_name_H-M   'P 1'
#
loop_
_entity.id
_entity.type
_entity.pdbx_description
1 polymer ?
#
loop_
_entity_poly.entity_id
_entity_poly.type
_entity_poly.pdbx_seq_one_letter_code
_entity_poly.pdbx_strand_id
1 'polypeptide(L)'
;MISNTKQVKKSLIAIIIGIITITISVVVTWLGALNSFFDLYNNITDKFSQRQAEDNLNALYTGSSIRYIESVFGVPIQENHSDDGKVNEYIYSFKKFYLQVIYDDKNKVMLYAVTSKDKNFHPKIPYLDATLGNVFDSYGKDIEYFQSGYSSKFYQYEEAHYLGNPGNYRHFYLAYNPAGVEYSNLNPLPDMHNDNNSPPRKNDLVNFRLHNTPNTFAVGDIMGLPNGPELYYGIGINYFVARDIPDKD
;
A
#
# COMPACT_ATOMS: atom_id res chain seq x y z
N MET A 1 51.44 -43.50 -44.98
CA MET A 1 51.56 -42.23 -44.22
C MET A 1 50.25 -41.43 -44.08
N ILE A 2 49.08 -41.94 -44.49
CA ILE A 2 47.81 -41.15 -44.57
C ILE A 2 46.86 -41.37 -43.37
N SER A 3 47.06 -42.41 -42.53
CA SER A 3 46.15 -42.67 -41.39
C SER A 3 46.40 -41.77 -40.17
N ASN A 4 47.64 -41.31 -39.96
CA ASN A 4 48.03 -40.57 -38.75
C ASN A 4 47.44 -39.14 -38.71
N THR A 5 47.30 -38.48 -39.86
CA THR A 5 46.78 -37.09 -39.96
C THR A 5 45.28 -36.97 -39.71
N LYS A 6 44.48 -38.00 -40.03
CA LYS A 6 43.03 -38.04 -39.72
C LYS A 6 42.77 -38.20 -38.22
N GLN A 7 43.59 -39.00 -37.53
CA GLN A 7 43.47 -39.26 -36.11
C GLN A 7 43.90 -38.05 -35.28
N VAL A 8 44.98 -37.36 -35.69
CA VAL A 8 45.43 -36.09 -35.11
C VAL A 8 44.40 -34.97 -35.29
N LYS A 9 43.76 -34.85 -36.47
CA LYS A 9 42.68 -33.86 -36.68
C LYS A 9 41.44 -34.12 -35.81
N LYS A 10 41.03 -35.38 -35.63
CA LYS A 10 39.92 -35.72 -34.72
C LYS A 10 40.26 -35.41 -33.25
N SER A 11 41.49 -35.67 -32.82
CA SER A 11 41.98 -35.34 -31.47
C SER A 11 42.01 -33.83 -31.22
N LEU A 12 42.49 -33.03 -32.18
CA LEU A 12 42.47 -31.57 -32.10
C LEU A 12 41.05 -30.98 -32.02
N ILE A 13 40.12 -31.50 -32.82
CA ILE A 13 38.71 -31.07 -32.77
C ILE A 13 38.08 -31.41 -31.41
N ALA A 14 38.37 -32.59 -30.85
CA ALA A 14 37.87 -32.98 -29.53
C ALA A 14 38.42 -32.09 -28.40
N ILE A 15 39.70 -31.69 -28.48
CA ILE A 15 40.33 -30.76 -27.53
C ILE A 15 39.67 -29.37 -27.62
N ILE A 16 39.45 -28.86 -28.83
CA ILE A 16 38.81 -27.55 -29.05
C ILE A 16 37.37 -27.56 -28.50
N ILE A 17 36.60 -28.62 -28.78
CA ILE A 17 35.24 -28.75 -28.25
C ILE A 17 35.27 -28.77 -26.73
N GLY A 18 36.16 -29.57 -26.11
CA GLY A 18 36.29 -29.64 -24.66
C GLY A 18 36.62 -28.29 -24.01
N ILE A 19 37.51 -27.51 -24.62
CA ILE A 19 37.83 -26.15 -24.15
C ILE A 19 36.61 -25.24 -24.25
N ILE A 20 35.88 -25.30 -25.37
CA ILE A 20 34.66 -24.50 -25.56
C ILE A 20 33.61 -24.86 -24.51
N THR A 21 33.36 -26.15 -24.24
CA THR A 21 32.37 -26.56 -23.22
C THR A 21 32.76 -26.12 -21.82
N ILE A 22 34.05 -26.24 -21.45
CA ILE A 22 34.53 -25.76 -20.14
C ILE A 22 34.34 -24.25 -20.04
N THR A 23 34.68 -23.51 -21.09
CA THR A 23 34.56 -22.04 -21.09
C THR A 23 33.10 -21.60 -20.96
N ILE A 24 32.19 -22.21 -21.73
CA ILE A 24 30.75 -21.95 -21.62
C ILE A 24 30.23 -22.30 -20.22
N SER A 25 30.66 -23.43 -19.65
CA SER A 25 30.21 -23.85 -18.32
C SER A 25 30.66 -22.88 -17.23
N VAL A 26 31.91 -22.38 -17.31
CA VAL A 26 32.43 -21.35 -16.39
C VAL A 26 31.65 -20.05 -16.52
N VAL A 27 31.36 -19.59 -17.74
CA VAL A 27 30.58 -18.37 -17.99
C VAL A 27 29.16 -18.50 -17.45
N VAL A 28 28.48 -19.63 -17.69
CA VAL A 28 27.12 -19.87 -17.18
C VAL A 28 27.10 -19.89 -15.65
N THR A 29 28.10 -20.52 -15.02
CA THR A 29 28.21 -20.57 -13.55
C THR A 29 28.48 -19.20 -12.95
N TRP A 30 29.34 -18.40 -13.59
CA TRP A 30 29.62 -17.02 -13.19
C TRP A 30 28.39 -16.10 -13.32
N LEU A 31 27.64 -16.20 -14.44
CA LEU A 31 26.40 -15.45 -14.64
C LEU A 31 25.33 -15.84 -13.61
N GLY A 32 25.21 -17.14 -13.28
CA GLY A 32 24.32 -17.61 -12.23
C GLY A 32 24.68 -17.05 -10.85
N ALA A 33 25.97 -17.04 -10.50
CA ALA A 33 26.45 -16.47 -9.23
C ALA A 33 26.20 -14.95 -9.14
N LEU A 34 26.37 -14.22 -10.24
CA LEU A 34 26.07 -12.78 -10.29
C LEU A 34 24.57 -12.52 -10.09
N ASN A 35 23.69 -13.26 -10.77
CA ASN A 35 22.24 -13.12 -10.58
C ASN A 35 21.83 -13.43 -9.13
N SER A 36 22.37 -14.50 -8.53
CA SER A 36 22.11 -14.80 -7.11
C SER A 36 22.60 -13.71 -6.15
N PHE A 37 23.71 -13.03 -6.47
CA PHE A 37 24.20 -11.91 -5.69
C PHE A 37 23.30 -10.66 -5.81
N PHE A 38 22.84 -10.35 -7.03
CA PHE A 38 21.88 -9.27 -7.26
C PHE A 38 20.54 -9.56 -6.58
N ASP A 39 20.04 -10.79 -6.67
CA ASP A 39 18.81 -11.21 -5.98
C ASP A 39 18.94 -11.08 -4.46
N LEU A 40 20.08 -11.43 -3.89
CA LEU A 40 20.35 -11.26 -2.46
C LEU A 40 20.39 -9.78 -2.07
N TYR A 41 21.08 -8.96 -2.86
CA TYR A 41 21.20 -7.53 -2.63
C TYR A 41 19.84 -6.83 -2.68
N ASN A 42 19.05 -7.09 -3.73
CA ASN A 42 17.70 -6.55 -3.87
C ASN A 42 16.82 -7.02 -2.69
N ASN A 43 16.82 -8.32 -2.36
CA ASN A 43 16.06 -8.82 -1.21
C ASN A 43 16.45 -8.19 0.14
N ILE A 44 17.72 -7.80 0.32
CA ILE A 44 18.18 -7.12 1.54
C ILE A 44 17.72 -5.66 1.54
N THR A 45 17.90 -4.96 0.42
CA THR A 45 17.50 -3.56 0.24
C THR A 45 15.99 -3.41 0.38
N ASP A 46 15.19 -4.21 -0.31
CA ASP A 46 13.73 -4.19 -0.24
C ASP A 46 13.24 -4.41 1.19
N LYS A 47 13.85 -5.37 1.91
CA LYS A 47 13.49 -5.64 3.32
C LYS A 47 13.85 -4.48 4.23
N PHE A 48 14.98 -3.80 3.96
CA PHE A 48 15.40 -2.64 4.72
C PHE A 48 14.48 -1.44 4.45
N SER A 49 14.24 -1.10 3.17
CA SER A 49 13.32 -0.05 2.73
C SER A 49 11.91 -0.29 3.30
N GLN A 50 11.41 -1.51 3.22
CA GLN A 50 10.13 -1.92 3.78
C GLN A 50 10.08 -1.72 5.30
N ARG A 51 11.10 -2.19 6.03
CA ARG A 51 11.14 -2.06 7.49
C ARG A 51 11.24 -0.59 7.92
N GLN A 52 12.07 0.18 7.23
CA GLN A 52 12.19 1.62 7.46
C GLN A 52 10.86 2.32 7.22
N ALA A 53 10.15 1.99 6.14
CA ALA A 53 8.83 2.54 5.84
C ALA A 53 7.79 2.20 6.92
N GLU A 54 7.80 0.96 7.43
CA GLU A 54 6.93 0.54 8.54
C GLU A 54 7.23 1.32 9.84
N ASP A 55 8.51 1.45 10.20
CA ASP A 55 8.94 2.19 11.39
C ASP A 55 8.57 3.68 11.29
N ASN A 56 8.69 4.24 10.08
CA ASN A 56 8.40 5.63 9.74
C ASN A 56 6.91 5.99 9.73
N LEU A 57 5.98 5.04 9.75
CA LEU A 57 4.55 5.35 9.88
C LEU A 57 4.23 6.16 11.14
N ASN A 58 5.01 5.99 12.21
CA ASN A 58 4.88 6.77 13.44
C ASN A 58 5.37 8.23 13.30
N ALA A 59 6.05 8.55 12.20
CA ALA A 59 6.53 9.88 11.89
C ALA A 59 5.54 10.68 11.01
N LEU A 60 4.41 10.10 10.60
CA LEU A 60 3.40 10.76 9.80
C LEU A 60 2.52 11.70 10.64
N TYR A 61 2.50 12.97 10.25
CA TYR A 61 1.67 13.99 10.88
C TYR A 61 0.99 14.85 9.82
N THR A 62 -0.33 15.00 9.95
CA THR A 62 -1.06 16.05 9.23
C THR A 62 -0.56 17.43 9.70
N GLY A 63 -0.53 18.38 8.78
CA GLY A 63 0.10 19.68 8.97
C GLY A 63 1.60 19.75 8.69
N SER A 64 2.26 18.62 8.46
CA SER A 64 3.63 18.62 7.94
C SER A 64 3.69 19.05 6.47
N SER A 65 4.89 19.38 5.98
CA SER A 65 5.08 19.70 4.57
C SER A 65 5.21 18.43 3.73
N ILE A 66 4.77 18.46 2.47
CA ILE A 66 4.96 17.32 1.55
C ILE A 66 6.44 16.96 1.37
N ARG A 67 7.34 17.95 1.42
CA ARG A 67 8.80 17.72 1.39
C ARG A 67 9.31 16.91 2.58
N TYR A 68 8.67 17.04 3.75
CA TYR A 68 9.00 16.20 4.89
C TYR A 68 8.60 14.75 4.63
N ILE A 69 7.40 14.52 4.08
CA ILE A 69 6.96 13.18 3.67
C ILE A 69 7.94 12.57 2.66
N GLU A 70 8.34 13.32 1.64
CA GLU A 70 9.34 12.88 0.66
C GLU A 70 10.69 12.55 1.31
N SER A 71 11.12 13.31 2.33
CA SER A 71 12.37 13.00 3.04
C SER A 71 12.31 11.72 3.86
N VAL A 72 11.11 11.28 4.25
CA VAL A 72 10.88 10.09 5.10
C VAL A 72 10.59 8.85 4.26
N PHE A 73 9.81 8.99 3.18
CA PHE A 73 9.33 7.89 2.35
C PHE A 73 9.92 7.89 0.93
N GLY A 74 10.72 8.89 0.57
CA GLY A 74 11.29 9.11 -0.76
C GLY A 74 10.30 9.75 -1.74
N VAL A 75 10.58 9.65 -3.04
CA VAL A 75 9.69 10.15 -4.11
C VAL A 75 8.44 9.25 -4.20
N PRO A 76 7.23 9.81 -4.39
CA PRO A 76 6.03 9.02 -4.67
C PRO A 76 6.13 8.28 -6.00
N ILE A 77 5.40 7.18 -6.14
CA ILE A 77 5.30 6.44 -7.41
C ILE A 77 4.26 7.06 -8.36
N GLN A 78 3.34 7.85 -7.82
CA GLN A 78 2.32 8.57 -8.58
C GLN A 78 1.94 9.86 -7.86
N GLU A 79 1.69 10.89 -8.66
CA GLU A 79 1.23 12.20 -8.23
C GLU A 79 -0.03 12.55 -9.03
N ASN A 80 -1.09 12.95 -8.34
CA ASN A 80 -2.33 13.42 -8.94
C ASN A 80 -2.65 14.83 -8.44
N HIS A 81 -3.25 15.64 -9.31
CA HIS A 81 -3.61 17.02 -9.02
C HIS A 81 -5.09 17.24 -9.33
N SER A 82 -5.80 17.97 -8.46
CA SER A 82 -7.18 18.36 -8.75
C SER A 82 -7.19 19.35 -9.91
N ASP A 83 -8.30 19.42 -10.65
CA ASP A 83 -8.42 20.33 -11.79
C ASP A 83 -8.15 21.80 -11.42
N ASP A 84 -8.46 22.19 -10.18
CA ASP A 84 -8.21 23.53 -9.64
C ASP A 84 -6.87 23.66 -8.88
N GLY A 85 -6.09 22.59 -8.78
CA GLY A 85 -4.78 22.52 -8.13
C GLY A 85 -4.79 22.67 -6.60
N LYS A 86 -5.98 22.74 -5.97
CA LYS A 86 -6.11 22.96 -4.53
C LYS A 86 -5.88 21.72 -3.69
N VAL A 87 -6.10 20.54 -4.25
CA VAL A 87 -5.96 19.27 -3.55
C VAL A 87 -5.16 18.32 -4.42
N ASN A 88 -4.07 17.83 -3.87
CA ASN A 88 -3.11 16.98 -4.57
C ASN A 88 -2.91 15.69 -3.79
N GLU A 89 -2.52 14.63 -4.49
CA GLU A 89 -2.34 13.30 -3.93
C GLU A 89 -1.00 12.72 -4.35
N TYR A 90 -0.27 12.22 -3.36
CA TYR A 90 0.89 11.36 -3.54
C TYR A 90 0.55 9.93 -3.14
N ILE A 91 0.93 8.99 -3.99
CA ILE A 91 0.82 7.56 -3.72
C ILE A 91 2.21 6.95 -3.60
N TYR A 92 2.37 6.14 -2.57
CA TYR A 92 3.53 5.29 -2.32
C TYR A 92 3.07 3.83 -2.28
N SER A 93 3.83 2.94 -2.92
CA SER A 93 3.59 1.49 -2.88
C SER A 93 4.76 0.81 -2.23
N PHE A 94 4.54 0.21 -1.06
CA PHE A 94 5.50 -0.67 -0.42
C PHE A 94 5.00 -2.10 -0.49
N LYS A 95 5.87 -3.08 -0.23
CA LYS A 95 5.51 -4.51 -0.30
C LYS A 95 4.33 -4.86 0.62
N LYS A 96 4.29 -4.30 1.84
CA LYS A 96 3.22 -4.62 2.81
C LYS A 96 2.08 -3.61 2.87
N PHE A 97 2.21 -2.43 2.28
CA PHE A 97 1.15 -1.41 2.34
C PHE A 97 1.26 -0.36 1.23
N TYR A 98 0.14 0.28 0.92
CA TYR A 98 0.12 1.56 0.22
C TYR A 98 0.04 2.70 1.23
N LEU A 99 0.73 3.80 0.94
CA LEU A 99 0.59 5.05 1.66
C LEU A 99 0.07 6.11 0.67
N GLN A 100 -1.11 6.65 0.97
CA GLN A 100 -1.69 7.79 0.28
C GLN A 100 -1.46 9.03 1.15
N VAL A 101 -1.07 10.14 0.53
CA VAL A 101 -0.92 11.43 1.20
C VAL A 101 -1.63 12.49 0.38
N ILE A 102 -2.59 13.17 1.00
CA ILE A 102 -3.35 14.26 0.40
C ILE A 102 -2.85 15.58 1.00
N TYR A 103 -2.58 16.56 0.14
CA TYR A 103 -2.00 17.84 0.53
C TYR A 103 -2.57 19.02 -0.26
N ASP A 104 -2.51 20.21 0.33
CA ASP A 104 -3.07 21.44 -0.26
C ASP A 104 -2.10 22.15 -1.24
N ASP A 105 -2.58 23.23 -1.84
CA ASP A 105 -1.80 24.14 -2.70
C ASP A 105 -0.62 24.84 -2.00
N LYS A 106 -0.56 24.78 -0.67
CA LYS A 106 0.57 25.27 0.15
C LYS A 106 1.54 24.16 0.52
N ASN A 107 1.38 22.98 -0.06
CA ASN A 107 2.19 21.79 0.22
C ASN A 107 2.06 21.29 1.67
N LYS A 108 0.94 21.56 2.34
CA LYS A 108 0.63 21.07 3.69
C LYS A 108 -0.17 19.78 3.59
N VAL A 109 0.29 18.74 4.29
CA VAL A 109 -0.41 17.45 4.38
C VAL A 109 -1.74 17.65 5.13
N MET A 110 -2.84 17.28 4.50
CA MET A 110 -4.19 17.34 5.04
C MET A 110 -4.67 15.97 5.51
N LEU A 111 -4.28 14.90 4.82
CA LEU A 111 -4.63 13.53 5.20
C LEU A 111 -3.52 12.58 4.77
N TYR A 112 -3.36 11.51 5.54
CA TYR A 112 -2.66 10.32 5.05
C TYR A 112 -3.49 9.08 5.34
N ALA A 113 -3.41 8.10 4.44
CA ALA A 113 -4.06 6.81 4.59
C ALA A 113 -3.06 5.69 4.36
N VAL A 114 -3.17 4.62 5.16
CA VAL A 114 -2.36 3.41 5.04
C VAL A 114 -3.28 2.25 4.73
N THR A 115 -3.10 1.65 3.55
CA THR A 115 -3.86 0.48 3.10
C THR A 115 -2.95 -0.74 3.14
N SER A 116 -3.26 -1.72 3.98
CA SER A 116 -2.45 -2.95 4.11
C SER A 116 -2.57 -3.83 2.88
N LYS A 117 -1.47 -4.44 2.45
CA LYS A 117 -1.36 -5.42 1.35
C LYS A 117 -1.02 -6.84 1.85
N ASP A 118 -0.52 -6.94 3.09
CA ASP A 118 -0.10 -8.20 3.71
C ASP A 118 -0.96 -8.52 4.94
N LYS A 119 -1.44 -9.77 5.04
CA LYS A 119 -2.28 -10.24 6.16
C LYS A 119 -1.58 -10.18 7.50
N ASN A 120 -0.25 -10.19 7.54
CA ASN A 120 0.54 -10.14 8.76
C ASN A 120 0.91 -8.70 9.16
N PHE A 121 0.71 -7.73 8.27
CA PHE A 121 1.00 -6.34 8.55
C PHE A 121 -0.18 -5.70 9.28
N HIS A 122 -0.01 -5.38 10.57
CA HIS A 122 -1.05 -4.78 11.41
C HIS A 122 -0.52 -3.47 12.00
N PRO A 123 -0.49 -2.38 11.22
CA PRO A 123 0.07 -1.11 11.68
C PRO A 123 -0.72 -0.56 12.86
N LYS A 124 -0.02 0.10 13.80
CA LYS A 124 -0.66 0.88 14.85
C LYS A 124 -1.40 2.05 14.22
N ILE A 125 -2.62 2.31 14.68
CA ILE A 125 -3.39 3.46 14.24
C ILE A 125 -3.05 4.63 15.17
N PRO A 126 -2.46 5.73 14.67
CA PRO A 126 -2.10 6.86 15.50
C PRO A 126 -3.30 7.40 16.30
N TYR A 127 -3.03 7.86 17.52
CA TYR A 127 -4.03 8.37 18.48
C TYR A 127 -5.04 7.35 19.02
N LEU A 128 -5.03 6.11 18.51
CA LEU A 128 -5.78 4.99 19.04
C LEU A 128 -4.82 3.98 19.66
N ASP A 129 -5.19 3.37 20.79
CA ASP A 129 -4.45 2.22 21.33
C ASP A 129 -4.89 0.93 20.64
N ALA A 130 -4.82 0.93 19.31
CA ALA A 130 -5.31 -0.14 18.46
C ALA A 130 -4.42 -0.32 17.22
N THR A 131 -4.44 -1.53 16.67
CA THR A 131 -3.81 -1.86 15.38
C THR A 131 -4.89 -2.10 14.34
N LEU A 132 -4.57 -1.86 13.07
CA LEU A 132 -5.44 -2.23 11.95
C LEU A 132 -5.65 -3.75 11.91
N GLY A 133 -6.80 -4.21 11.42
CA GLY A 133 -7.16 -5.63 11.28
C GLY A 133 -8.06 -6.20 12.38
N ASN A 134 -8.39 -5.42 13.42
CA ASN A 134 -9.51 -5.76 14.32
C ASN A 134 -10.84 -5.41 13.64
N VAL A 135 -11.97 -5.87 14.18
CA VAL A 135 -13.28 -5.55 13.58
C VAL A 135 -13.59 -4.05 13.71
N PHE A 136 -14.35 -3.48 12.77
CA PHE A 136 -14.71 -2.04 12.77
C PHE A 136 -15.27 -1.58 14.13
N ASP A 137 -16.07 -2.44 14.77
CA ASP A 137 -16.70 -2.15 16.06
C ASP A 137 -15.70 -1.92 17.21
N SER A 138 -14.45 -2.38 17.08
CA SER A 138 -13.40 -2.25 18.10
C SER A 138 -12.79 -0.84 18.18
N TYR A 139 -13.00 0.01 17.18
CA TYR A 139 -12.35 1.32 17.09
C TYR A 139 -13.21 2.48 17.59
N GLY A 140 -14.47 2.22 17.94
CA GLY A 140 -15.40 3.25 18.39
C GLY A 140 -16.83 2.96 17.97
N LYS A 141 -17.77 3.70 18.55
CA LYS A 141 -19.20 3.62 18.21
C LYS A 141 -19.71 4.88 17.53
N ASP A 142 -18.94 5.97 17.61
CA ASP A 142 -19.36 7.32 17.22
C ASP A 142 -18.99 7.56 15.75
N ILE A 143 -19.83 7.03 14.86
CA ILE A 143 -19.69 7.20 13.40
C ILE A 143 -20.33 8.54 13.01
N GLU A 144 -19.53 9.50 12.57
CA GLU A 144 -20.02 10.80 12.08
C GLU A 144 -20.37 10.77 10.59
N TYR A 145 -19.65 9.95 9.84
CA TYR A 145 -19.81 9.77 8.41
C TYR A 145 -19.55 8.31 8.05
N PHE A 146 -20.31 7.77 7.11
CA PHE A 146 -19.94 6.55 6.44
C PHE A 146 -20.46 6.54 5.00
N GLN A 147 -19.81 5.75 4.17
CA GLN A 147 -20.33 5.37 2.87
C GLN A 147 -19.97 3.93 2.53
N SER A 148 -20.82 3.28 1.74
CA SER A 148 -20.53 1.97 1.18
C SER A 148 -21.12 1.83 -0.20
N GLY A 149 -20.52 0.97 -1.01
CA GLY A 149 -21.00 0.77 -2.36
C GLY A 149 -20.41 -0.44 -3.05
N TYR A 150 -21.22 -1.01 -3.94
CA TYR A 150 -20.77 -1.98 -4.92
C TYR A 150 -20.45 -1.30 -6.24
N SER A 151 -19.31 -1.65 -6.80
CA SER A 151 -19.04 -1.49 -8.22
C SER A 151 -19.30 -2.80 -8.95
N SER A 152 -19.14 -2.82 -10.28
CA SER A 152 -19.15 -4.06 -11.05
C SER A 152 -17.97 -4.99 -10.74
N LYS A 153 -16.98 -4.56 -9.95
CA LYS A 153 -15.74 -5.30 -9.70
C LYS A 153 -15.42 -5.52 -8.22
N PHE A 154 -15.96 -4.69 -7.32
CA PHE A 154 -15.56 -4.70 -5.91
C PHE A 154 -16.63 -4.08 -5.01
N TYR A 155 -16.53 -4.36 -3.72
CA TYR A 155 -17.24 -3.66 -2.65
C TYR A 155 -16.27 -2.75 -1.90
N GLN A 156 -16.76 -1.60 -1.43
CA GLN A 156 -16.02 -0.71 -0.55
C GLN A 156 -16.90 -0.22 0.60
N TYR A 157 -16.27 0.08 1.73
CA TYR A 157 -16.90 0.70 2.88
C TYR A 157 -15.90 1.63 3.54
N GLU A 158 -16.35 2.79 4.01
CA GLU A 158 -15.55 3.68 4.84
C GLU A 158 -16.40 4.37 5.91
N GLU A 159 -15.79 4.68 7.05
CA GLU A 159 -16.38 5.39 8.17
C GLU A 159 -15.41 6.39 8.79
N ALA A 160 -15.94 7.52 9.24
CA ALA A 160 -15.21 8.55 9.97
C ALA A 160 -15.68 8.60 11.43
N HIS A 161 -14.73 8.87 12.30
CA HIS A 161 -14.89 8.99 13.73
C HIS A 161 -14.12 10.21 14.22
N TYR A 162 -14.67 10.92 15.20
CA TYR A 162 -14.08 12.16 15.69
C TYR A 162 -13.30 11.96 16.99
N LEU A 163 -12.02 12.33 17.00
CA LEU A 163 -11.12 12.18 18.15
C LEU A 163 -11.24 13.33 19.18
N GLY A 164 -12.46 13.83 19.46
CA GLY A 164 -12.83 15.08 20.16
C GLY A 164 -12.23 15.44 21.53
N ASN A 165 -11.06 14.92 21.88
CA ASN A 165 -10.22 15.30 23.00
C ASN A 165 -9.66 16.73 22.83
N PRO A 166 -9.61 17.54 23.91
CA PRO A 166 -9.04 18.89 23.88
C PRO A 166 -7.61 18.89 23.31
N GLY A 167 -7.42 19.66 22.23
CA GLY A 167 -6.13 19.75 21.53
C GLY A 167 -5.94 18.73 20.40
N ASN A 168 -6.88 17.82 20.18
CA ASN A 168 -6.83 16.83 19.10
C ASN A 168 -8.15 16.73 18.31
N TYR A 169 -8.67 17.87 17.87
CA TYR A 169 -9.91 17.98 17.09
C TYR A 169 -9.71 17.50 15.65
N ARG A 170 -9.57 16.19 15.43
CA ARG A 170 -9.41 15.63 14.08
C ARG A 170 -10.28 14.39 13.90
N HIS A 171 -10.56 14.10 12.65
CA HIS A 171 -11.17 12.84 12.26
C HIS A 171 -10.11 11.77 12.05
N PHE A 172 -10.43 10.58 12.51
CA PHE A 172 -9.83 9.37 11.96
C PHE A 172 -10.87 8.67 11.12
N TYR A 173 -10.37 7.94 10.15
CA TYR A 173 -11.18 7.06 9.36
C TYR A 173 -10.75 5.63 9.00
N LEU A 174 -11.72 4.76 8.84
CA LEU A 174 -11.50 3.34 8.63
C LEU A 174 -12.17 2.93 7.35
N ALA A 175 -11.50 2.10 6.55
CA ALA A 175 -12.08 1.61 5.32
C ALA A 175 -11.79 0.13 5.10
N TYR A 176 -12.77 -0.54 4.49
CA TYR A 176 -12.53 -1.71 3.68
C TYR A 176 -12.26 -1.20 2.27
N ASN A 177 -10.98 -1.06 1.95
CA ASN A 177 -10.51 -0.64 0.65
C ASN A 177 -10.27 -1.88 -0.22
N PRO A 178 -10.87 -1.98 -1.42
CA PRO A 178 -10.76 -3.15 -2.28
C PRO A 178 -9.35 -3.38 -2.87
N ALA A 179 -8.45 -2.40 -2.77
CA ALA A 179 -7.02 -2.56 -3.11
C ALA A 179 -6.21 -3.19 -1.97
N GLY A 180 -6.75 -3.22 -0.76
CA GLY A 180 -6.10 -3.76 0.41
C GLY A 180 -6.29 -5.26 0.58
N VAL A 181 -5.60 -5.79 1.58
CA VAL A 181 -5.69 -7.19 1.98
C VAL A 181 -7.01 -7.47 2.68
N GLU A 182 -7.52 -8.69 2.52
CA GLU A 182 -8.65 -9.19 3.27
C GLU A 182 -8.16 -9.92 4.53
N TYR A 183 -8.22 -9.26 5.69
CA TYR A 183 -7.85 -9.87 6.99
C TYR A 183 -8.84 -10.95 7.41
N SER A 184 -10.13 -10.74 7.14
CA SER A 184 -11.24 -11.66 7.40
C SER A 184 -12.22 -11.65 6.25
N ASN A 185 -12.95 -12.75 6.05
CA ASN A 185 -13.99 -12.83 5.02
C ASN A 185 -14.96 -11.65 5.12
N LEU A 186 -15.12 -10.93 4.01
CA LEU A 186 -16.05 -9.80 3.92
C LEU A 186 -17.50 -10.29 3.90
N ASN A 187 -18.30 -9.77 4.82
CA ASN A 187 -19.75 -9.84 4.86
C ASN A 187 -20.32 -8.45 4.54
N PRO A 188 -20.52 -8.10 3.26
CA PRO A 188 -20.85 -6.74 2.86
C PRO A 188 -22.28 -6.36 3.27
N LEU A 189 -22.56 -5.06 3.30
CA LEU A 189 -23.92 -4.58 3.51
C LEU A 189 -24.85 -5.04 2.38
N PRO A 190 -26.13 -5.31 2.67
CA PRO A 190 -27.07 -5.87 1.68
C PRO A 190 -27.47 -4.86 0.60
N ASP A 191 -27.49 -3.57 0.94
CA ASP A 191 -27.88 -2.50 0.01
C ASP A 191 -26.72 -2.16 -0.94
N MET A 192 -27.05 -1.84 -2.20
CA MET A 192 -26.05 -1.57 -3.25
C MET A 192 -25.18 -0.34 -2.97
N HIS A 193 -25.73 0.64 -2.27
CA HIS A 193 -25.07 1.87 -1.88
C HIS A 193 -25.68 2.37 -0.58
N ASN A 194 -24.85 2.86 0.32
CA ASN A 194 -25.29 3.47 1.56
C ASN A 194 -24.47 4.72 1.87
N ASP A 195 -25.12 5.72 2.46
CA ASP A 195 -24.46 6.92 2.99
C ASP A 195 -25.29 7.51 4.15
N ASN A 196 -24.87 8.65 4.69
CA ASN A 196 -25.60 9.34 5.76
C ASN A 196 -27.03 9.77 5.36
N ASN A 197 -27.31 10.00 4.07
CA ASN A 197 -28.63 10.41 3.57
C ASN A 197 -29.54 9.21 3.28
N SER A 198 -28.96 8.06 2.95
CA SER A 198 -29.60 6.78 2.65
C SER A 198 -28.89 5.68 3.43
N PRO A 199 -29.07 5.62 4.76
CA PRO A 199 -28.35 4.67 5.60
C PRO A 199 -28.91 3.25 5.48
N PRO A 200 -28.08 2.21 5.72
CA PRO A 200 -28.56 0.84 5.78
C PRO A 200 -29.45 0.67 7.00
N ARG A 201 -30.11 -0.48 7.12
CA ARG A 201 -30.78 -0.83 8.38
C ARG A 201 -29.77 -0.86 9.52
N LYS A 202 -30.13 -0.28 10.66
CA LYS A 202 -29.26 -0.19 11.84
C LYS A 202 -28.65 -1.54 12.26
N ASN A 203 -29.45 -2.61 12.24
CA ASN A 203 -28.96 -3.94 12.60
C ASN A 203 -27.94 -4.48 11.58
N ASP A 204 -28.11 -4.16 10.30
CA ASP A 204 -27.17 -4.59 9.25
C ASP A 204 -25.83 -3.86 9.41
N LEU A 205 -25.84 -2.57 9.76
CA LEU A 205 -24.61 -1.82 10.07
C LEU A 205 -23.91 -2.36 11.33
N VAL A 206 -24.66 -2.63 12.40
CA VAL A 206 -24.09 -3.23 13.62
C VAL A 206 -23.47 -4.59 13.31
N ASN A 207 -24.20 -5.45 12.59
CA ASN A 207 -23.69 -6.77 12.18
C ASN A 207 -22.48 -6.64 11.27
N PHE A 208 -22.49 -5.70 10.32
CA PHE A 208 -21.34 -5.43 9.45
C PHE A 208 -20.11 -5.08 10.30
N ARG A 209 -20.24 -4.14 11.25
CA ARG A 209 -19.11 -3.68 12.04
C ARG A 209 -18.56 -4.72 13.01
N LEU A 210 -19.41 -5.64 13.48
CA LEU A 210 -19.03 -6.73 14.38
C LEU A 210 -18.27 -7.87 13.68
N HIS A 211 -18.43 -8.03 12.36
CA HIS A 211 -17.90 -9.19 11.63
C HIS A 211 -16.91 -8.84 10.51
N ASN A 212 -16.75 -7.56 10.19
CA ASN A 212 -15.81 -7.10 9.17
C ASN A 212 -14.65 -6.32 9.76
N THR A 213 -13.51 -6.41 9.10
CA THR A 213 -12.25 -5.78 9.50
C THR A 213 -11.89 -4.69 8.48
N PRO A 214 -11.50 -3.48 8.91
CA PRO A 214 -10.92 -2.50 8.02
C PRO A 214 -9.51 -2.96 7.62
N ASN A 215 -9.15 -2.66 6.37
CA ASN A 215 -7.81 -2.86 5.86
C ASN A 215 -7.09 -1.55 5.52
N THR A 216 -7.76 -0.42 5.77
CA THR A 216 -7.21 0.91 5.63
C THR A 216 -7.58 1.75 6.84
N PHE A 217 -6.63 2.54 7.33
CA PHE A 217 -6.92 3.66 8.21
C PHE A 217 -6.42 4.96 7.60
N ALA A 218 -7.04 6.08 7.95
CA ALA A 218 -6.55 7.40 7.61
C ALA A 218 -6.71 8.39 8.77
N VAL A 219 -5.90 9.44 8.74
CA VAL A 219 -5.89 10.51 9.75
C VAL A 219 -6.01 11.85 9.02
N GLY A 220 -7.03 12.63 9.36
CA GLY A 220 -7.29 13.95 8.79
C GLY A 220 -6.56 15.10 9.50
N ASP A 221 -6.73 16.30 8.95
CA ASP A 221 -6.14 17.52 9.47
C ASP A 221 -6.76 17.92 10.82
N ILE A 222 -6.03 18.72 11.58
CA ILE A 222 -6.57 19.34 12.78
C ILE A 222 -7.64 20.33 12.35
N MET A 223 -8.83 20.22 12.94
CA MET A 223 -10.06 20.92 12.57
C MET A 223 -10.59 20.57 11.17
N GLY A 224 -10.19 19.42 10.63
CA GLY A 224 -10.80 18.83 9.44
C GLY A 224 -12.29 18.56 9.64
N LEU A 225 -13.00 18.46 8.52
CA LEU A 225 -14.43 18.12 8.51
C LEU A 225 -14.58 16.64 8.11
N PRO A 226 -15.62 15.93 8.58
CA PRO A 226 -15.81 14.52 8.27
C PRO A 226 -16.01 14.24 6.77
N ASN A 227 -16.33 15.27 5.98
CA ASN A 227 -16.48 15.27 4.53
C ASN A 227 -15.68 16.41 3.87
N GLY A 228 -14.53 16.75 4.44
CA GLY A 228 -13.71 17.88 4.01
C GLY A 228 -12.95 17.66 2.69
N PRO A 229 -12.28 18.72 2.19
CA PRO A 229 -11.45 18.64 0.97
C PRO A 229 -10.36 17.57 1.05
N GLU A 230 -9.92 17.19 2.24
CA GLU A 230 -8.98 16.09 2.46
C GLU A 230 -9.49 14.72 1.97
N LEU A 231 -10.79 14.56 1.71
CA LEU A 231 -11.39 13.33 1.17
C LEU A 231 -11.64 13.39 -0.35
N TYR A 232 -11.12 14.40 -1.06
CA TYR A 232 -11.34 14.56 -2.50
C TYR A 232 -10.99 13.29 -3.32
N TYR A 233 -9.92 12.58 -2.94
CA TYR A 233 -9.49 11.33 -3.58
C TYR A 233 -10.01 10.06 -2.91
N GLY A 234 -10.88 10.18 -1.90
CA GLY A 234 -11.36 9.08 -1.07
C GLY A 234 -10.33 8.59 -0.05
N ILE A 235 -10.66 7.49 0.64
CA ILE A 235 -9.86 6.95 1.75
C ILE A 235 -9.03 5.74 1.31
N GLY A 236 -7.72 5.95 1.24
CA GLY A 236 -6.78 4.97 0.72
C GLY A 236 -6.70 5.01 -0.80
N ILE A 237 -5.82 4.17 -1.33
CA ILE A 237 -5.53 4.14 -2.77
C ILE A 237 -6.75 3.70 -3.59
N ASN A 238 -6.92 4.30 -4.78
CA ASN A 238 -7.94 3.89 -5.72
C ASN A 238 -7.71 2.45 -6.23
N TYR A 239 -8.79 1.67 -6.35
CA TYR A 239 -8.75 0.27 -6.82
C TYR A 239 -8.03 0.07 -8.15
N PHE A 240 -8.30 0.93 -9.15
CA PHE A 240 -7.73 0.77 -10.48
C PHE A 240 -6.25 1.14 -10.49
N VAL A 241 -5.90 2.23 -9.80
CA VAL A 241 -4.51 2.65 -9.62
C VAL A 241 -3.68 1.53 -8.98
N ALA A 242 -4.18 0.93 -7.89
CA ALA A 242 -3.48 -0.11 -7.16
C ALA A 242 -3.13 -1.36 -7.99
N ARG A 243 -3.81 -1.58 -9.13
CA ARG A 243 -3.54 -2.73 -10.01
C ARG A 243 -2.42 -2.48 -11.01
N ASP A 244 -2.13 -1.22 -11.30
CA ASP A 244 -1.23 -0.81 -12.37
C ASP A 244 0.13 -0.31 -11.84
N ILE A 245 0.23 -0.10 -10.53
CA ILE A 245 1.45 0.41 -9.88
C ILE A 245 2.37 -0.71 -9.39
N PRO A 246 3.69 -0.60 -9.62
CA PRO A 246 4.66 -1.52 -9.03
C PRO A 246 4.88 -1.24 -7.53
N ASP A 247 5.51 -2.19 -6.85
CA ASP A 247 6.09 -1.94 -5.52
C ASP A 247 7.33 -1.06 -5.68
N LYS A 248 7.57 -0.18 -4.71
CA LYS A 248 8.79 0.61 -4.63
C LYS A 248 9.96 -0.30 -4.20
N ASP A 249 11.02 -0.27 -4.99
CA ASP A 249 12.33 -0.89 -4.70
C ASP A 249 12.99 -0.25 -3.46
#